data_AF-U2H7U5-F1
#
_entry.id   AF-U2H7U5-F1
#
_cell.length_a   1.000
_cell.length_b   1.000
_cell.length_c   1.000
_cell.angle_alpha   90.00
_cell.angle_beta   90.00
_cell.angle_gamma   90.00
#
_symmetry.space_group_name_H-M   'P 1'
#
loop_
_entity.id
_entity.type
_entity.pdbx_description
1 polymer ?
#
loop_
_entity_poly.entity_id
_entity_poly.type
_entity_poly.pdbx_seq_one_letter_code
_entity_poly.pdbx_strand_id
1 'polypeptide(L)'
;MWLYVTSGDVGTPAFDRHRRRAYELARRAGYHYADEPIPHLLRDDDELTQAWEHGIHDQQVERREAQAAVEREGIKKLIAAKDWPALKLPFPEQILETLRGRKSVHVEGHGLYFEEDYIYCVNPYGIELLVSHVQDLTPDDIEHFLADMALGEEWGPVPH
;
A
#
# COMPACT_ATOMS: atom_id res chain seq x y z
N MET A 1 22.39 -41.51 7.59
CA MET A 1 23.56 -41.20 6.74
C MET A 1 24.23 -39.97 7.31
N TRP A 2 25.41 -40.12 7.91
CA TRP A 2 26.13 -39.02 8.55
C TRP A 2 27.08 -38.40 7.51
N LEU A 3 26.89 -37.13 7.19
CA LEU A 3 27.78 -36.39 6.29
C LEU A 3 28.94 -35.81 7.12
N TYR A 4 30.13 -36.38 6.92
CA TYR A 4 31.38 -35.78 7.40
C TYR A 4 31.77 -34.69 6.40
N VAL A 5 31.60 -33.43 6.78
CA VAL A 5 32.11 -32.28 6.02
C VAL A 5 33.50 -31.98 6.55
N THR A 6 34.51 -32.07 5.70
CA THR A 6 35.88 -31.67 6.03
C THR A 6 36.12 -30.23 5.60
N SER A 7 37.12 -29.55 6.16
CA SER A 7 37.43 -28.15 5.82
C SER A 7 37.79 -27.93 4.34
N GLY A 8 38.04 -28.99 3.56
CA GLY A 8 38.29 -28.94 2.12
C GLY A 8 37.02 -28.92 1.24
N ASP A 9 35.83 -29.10 1.81
CA ASP A 9 34.56 -29.21 1.06
C ASP A 9 33.83 -27.86 0.89
N VAL A 10 34.33 -26.80 1.51
CA VAL A 10 33.78 -25.44 1.37
C VAL A 10 33.92 -24.97 -0.07
N GLY A 11 32.83 -24.43 -0.64
CA GLY A 11 32.78 -24.00 -2.05
C GLY A 11 32.57 -25.13 -3.05
N THR A 12 32.38 -26.38 -2.60
CA THR A 12 31.91 -27.43 -3.49
C THR A 12 30.42 -27.25 -3.81
N PRO A 13 29.93 -27.68 -4.98
CA PRO A 13 28.51 -27.63 -5.31
C PRO A 13 27.61 -28.36 -4.31
N ALA A 14 28.12 -29.41 -3.64
CA ALA A 14 27.38 -30.14 -2.62
C ALA A 14 27.22 -29.31 -1.34
N PHE A 15 28.32 -28.72 -0.86
CA PHE A 15 28.30 -27.80 0.28
C PHE A 15 27.36 -26.61 0.01
N ASP A 16 27.48 -25.96 -1.15
CA ASP A 16 26.62 -24.81 -1.50
C ASP A 16 25.14 -25.16 -1.60
N ARG A 17 24.79 -26.39 -1.98
CA ARG A 17 23.39 -26.85 -1.94
C ARG A 17 22.90 -26.98 -0.49
N HIS A 18 23.71 -27.56 0.40
CA HIS A 18 23.33 -27.72 1.80
C HIS A 18 23.27 -26.39 2.54
N ARG A 19 24.22 -25.48 2.30
CA ARG A 19 24.24 -24.12 2.84
C ARG A 19 22.98 -23.33 2.43
N ARG A 20 22.65 -23.31 1.13
CA ARG A 20 21.39 -22.71 0.65
C ARG A 20 20.15 -23.34 1.28
N ARG A 21 20.14 -24.66 1.43
CA ARG A 21 19.01 -25.35 2.07
C ARG A 21 18.86 -24.98 3.55
N ALA A 22 19.96 -24.85 4.28
CA ALA A 22 19.95 -24.41 5.67
C ALA A 22 19.41 -22.97 5.77
N TYR A 23 19.85 -22.09 4.88
CA TYR A 23 19.34 -20.72 4.77
C TYR A 23 17.82 -20.68 4.54
N GLU A 24 17.32 -21.41 3.54
CA GLU A 24 15.87 -21.47 3.26
C GLU A 24 15.06 -21.96 4.46
N LEU A 25 15.58 -22.96 5.19
CA LEU A 25 14.92 -23.50 6.37
C LEU A 25 14.91 -22.50 7.53
N ALA A 26 16.03 -21.80 7.77
CA ALA A 26 16.12 -20.74 8.77
C ALA A 26 15.18 -19.58 8.45
N ARG A 27 15.11 -19.14 7.19
CA ARG A 27 14.16 -18.13 6.72
C ARG A 27 12.71 -18.56 6.91
N ARG A 28 12.37 -19.78 6.50
CA ARG A 28 11.02 -20.32 6.70
C ARG A 28 10.66 -20.45 8.18
N ALA A 29 11.62 -20.80 9.03
CA ALA A 29 11.42 -20.85 10.47
C ALA A 29 11.16 -19.44 11.03
N GLY A 30 11.96 -18.44 10.66
CA GLY A 30 11.73 -17.04 11.06
C GLY A 30 10.36 -16.52 10.61
N TYR A 31 9.91 -16.91 9.42
CA TYR A 31 8.58 -16.59 8.93
C TYR A 31 7.46 -17.19 9.80
N HIS A 32 7.54 -18.49 10.15
CA HIS A 32 6.46 -19.15 10.90
C HIS A 32 6.50 -18.83 12.40
N TYR A 33 7.66 -18.49 12.95
CA TYR A 33 7.88 -18.29 14.38
C TYR A 33 8.40 -16.88 14.69
N ALA A 34 7.89 -15.88 13.96
CA ALA A 34 8.41 -14.51 14.03
C ALA A 34 8.30 -13.84 15.41
N ASP A 35 7.38 -14.32 16.24
CA ASP A 35 7.13 -13.81 17.59
C ASP A 35 7.97 -14.55 18.67
N GLU A 36 8.78 -15.53 18.27
CA GLU A 36 9.66 -16.31 19.15
C GLU A 36 11.13 -15.84 19.05
N PRO A 37 11.95 -16.02 20.10
CA PRO A 37 13.37 -15.72 20.01
C PRO A 37 14.06 -16.67 19.04
N ILE A 38 15.07 -16.17 18.32
CA ILE A 38 15.88 -17.00 17.41
C ILE A 38 16.45 -18.22 18.16
N PRO A 39 16.29 -19.46 17.64
CA PRO A 39 16.82 -20.66 18.27
C PRO A 39 18.35 -20.61 18.42
N HIS A 40 18.87 -21.11 19.55
CA HIS A 40 20.32 -21.14 19.81
C HIS A 40 21.13 -21.77 18.67
N LEU A 41 20.59 -22.82 18.02
CA LEU A 41 21.22 -23.50 16.89
C LEU A 41 21.54 -22.58 15.70
N LEU A 42 20.80 -21.49 15.52
CA LEU A 42 20.99 -20.55 14.41
C LEU A 42 21.85 -19.33 14.79
N ARG A 43 22.04 -19.07 16.10
CA ARG A 43 22.72 -17.87 16.61
C ARG A 43 24.22 -17.88 16.39
N ASP A 44 24.81 -19.07 16.27
CA ASP A 44 26.25 -19.24 16.15
C ASP A 44 26.74 -19.01 14.70
N ASP A 45 25.84 -18.74 13.76
CA ASP A 45 26.12 -18.48 12.35
C ASP A 45 25.40 -17.21 11.86
N ASP A 46 26.17 -16.24 11.38
CA ASP A 46 25.65 -14.94 10.93
C ASP A 46 24.70 -15.08 9.72
N GLU A 47 24.97 -16.02 8.80
CA GLU A 47 24.17 -16.24 7.61
C GLU A 47 22.80 -16.86 7.97
N LEU A 48 22.76 -17.78 8.93
CA LEU A 48 21.50 -18.34 9.44
C LEU A 48 20.72 -17.36 10.32
N THR A 49 21.40 -16.49 11.05
CA THR A 49 20.76 -15.39 11.79
C THR A 49 20.08 -14.42 10.81
N GLN A 50 20.78 -14.00 9.77
CA GLN A 50 20.20 -13.15 8.73
C GLN A 50 19.02 -13.81 8.02
N ALA A 51 19.12 -15.11 7.72
CA ALA A 51 18.01 -15.86 7.12
C ALA A 51 16.75 -15.79 7.98
N TRP A 52 16.88 -16.03 9.28
CA TRP A 52 15.78 -15.94 10.25
C TRP A 52 15.14 -14.55 10.23
N GLU A 53 15.94 -13.48 10.31
CA GLU A 53 15.46 -12.09 10.27
C GLU A 53 14.74 -11.74 8.96
N HIS A 54 15.23 -12.24 7.82
CA HIS A 54 14.52 -12.10 6.54
C HIS A 54 13.14 -12.77 6.57
N GLY A 55 13.04 -13.96 7.17
CA GLY A 55 11.76 -14.65 7.35
C GLY A 55 10.76 -13.84 8.16
N ILE A 56 11.22 -13.24 9.26
CA ILE A 56 10.41 -12.31 10.08
C ILE A 56 9.93 -11.13 9.23
N HIS A 57 10.85 -10.52 8.48
CA HIS A 57 10.54 -9.39 7.63
C HIS A 57 9.48 -9.75 6.58
N ASP A 58 9.64 -10.87 5.87
CA ASP A 58 8.66 -11.35 4.89
C ASP A 58 7.28 -11.52 5.51
N GLN A 59 7.19 -12.14 6.69
CA GLN A 59 5.92 -12.34 7.39
C GLN A 59 5.26 -11.00 7.74
N GLN A 60 6.05 -10.01 8.18
CA GLN A 60 5.53 -8.69 8.51
C GLN A 60 5.04 -7.94 7.27
N VAL A 61 5.76 -8.06 6.15
CA VAL A 61 5.33 -7.49 4.86
C VAL A 61 4.01 -8.12 4.42
N GLU A 62 3.92 -9.44 4.39
CA GLU A 62 2.68 -10.13 4.01
C GLU A 62 1.50 -9.81 4.93
N ARG A 63 1.73 -9.72 6.26
CA ARG A 63 0.70 -9.29 7.22
C ARG A 63 0.20 -7.88 6.93
N ARG A 64 1.11 -6.95 6.62
CA ARG A 64 0.75 -5.56 6.26
C ARG A 64 -0.03 -5.50 4.96
N GLU A 65 0.40 -6.25 3.94
CA GLU A 65 -0.30 -6.32 2.65
C GLU A 65 -1.70 -6.93 2.79
N ALA A 66 -1.84 -8.01 3.57
CA ALA A 66 -3.14 -8.62 3.85
C ALA A 66 -4.06 -7.67 4.62
N GLN A 67 -3.53 -6.95 5.62
CA GLN A 67 -4.29 -5.95 6.37
C GLN A 67 -4.73 -4.80 5.46
N ALA A 68 -3.84 -4.27 4.63
CA ALA A 68 -4.15 -3.23 3.65
C ALA A 68 -5.23 -3.69 2.65
N ALA A 69 -5.20 -4.95 2.22
CA ALA A 69 -6.22 -5.52 1.35
C ALA A 69 -7.59 -5.59 2.02
N VAL A 70 -7.64 -5.99 3.31
CA VAL A 70 -8.89 -6.00 4.11
C VAL A 70 -9.43 -4.58 4.30
N GLU A 71 -8.56 -3.62 4.61
CA GLU A 71 -8.94 -2.20 4.76
C GLU A 71 -9.49 -1.63 3.45
N ARG A 72 -8.79 -1.87 2.33
CA ARG A 72 -9.22 -1.44 1.00
C ARG A 72 -10.57 -2.03 0.60
N GLU A 73 -10.83 -3.30 0.94
CA GLU A 73 -12.13 -3.93 0.71
C GLU A 73 -13.22 -3.34 1.63
N GLY A 74 -12.88 -2.98 2.87
CA GLY A 74 -13.75 -2.24 3.77
C GLY A 74 -14.18 -0.89 3.19
N ILE A 75 -13.22 -0.12 2.66
CA ILE A 75 -13.46 1.17 1.99
C ILE A 75 -14.40 0.99 0.80
N LYS A 76 -14.15 0.00 -0.07
CA LYS A 76 -15.03 -0.30 -1.23
C LYS A 76 -16.48 -0.57 -0.82
N LYS A 77 -16.70 -1.27 0.30
CA LYS A 77 -18.05 -1.52 0.81
C LYS A 77 -18.74 -0.23 1.28
N LEU A 78 -18.00 0.67 1.94
CA LEU A 78 -18.53 1.98 2.35
C LEU A 78 -18.87 2.85 1.14
N ILE A 79 -18.02 2.86 0.11
CA ILE A 79 -18.29 3.55 -1.17
C ILE A 79 -19.56 2.99 -1.81
N ALA A 80 -19.69 1.67 -1.93
CA ALA A 80 -20.87 1.03 -2.51
C ALA A 80 -22.15 1.31 -1.71
N ALA A 81 -22.03 1.48 -0.40
CA ALA A 81 -23.13 1.88 0.48
C ALA A 81 -23.41 3.40 0.48
N LYS A 82 -22.58 4.20 -0.22
CA LYS A 82 -22.59 5.68 -0.21
C LYS A 82 -22.48 6.27 1.21
N ASP A 83 -21.75 5.60 2.11
CA ASP A 83 -21.52 6.04 3.49
C ASP A 83 -20.29 6.96 3.56
N TRP A 84 -20.39 8.12 2.91
CA TRP A 84 -19.35 9.13 2.87
C TRP A 84 -18.91 9.62 4.26
N PRO A 85 -19.82 9.84 5.24
CA PRO A 85 -19.43 10.22 6.60
C PRO A 85 -18.53 9.19 7.30
N ALA A 86 -18.77 7.88 7.10
CA ALA A 86 -17.89 6.84 7.64
C ALA A 86 -16.48 6.88 7.01
N LEU A 87 -16.39 7.31 5.75
CA LEU A 87 -15.12 7.60 5.06
C LEU A 87 -14.52 8.96 5.45
N LYS A 88 -15.19 9.76 6.28
CA LYS A 88 -14.83 11.15 6.62
C LYS A 88 -14.80 12.09 5.42
N LEU A 89 -15.55 11.76 4.37
CA LEU A 89 -15.67 12.55 3.15
C LEU A 89 -17.03 13.27 3.12
N PRO A 90 -17.13 14.43 2.46
CA PRO A 90 -18.41 15.10 2.23
C PRO A 90 -19.27 14.29 1.25
N PHE A 91 -20.57 14.57 1.24
CA PHE A 91 -21.46 14.01 0.21
C PHE A 91 -21.15 14.64 -1.17
N PRO A 92 -21.25 13.87 -2.28
CA PRO A 92 -21.05 14.40 -3.63
C PRO A 92 -21.89 15.65 -3.93
N GLU A 93 -23.13 15.68 -3.46
CA GLU A 93 -24.05 16.80 -3.66
C GLU A 93 -23.57 18.08 -2.95
N GLN A 94 -22.93 17.94 -1.79
CA GLN A 94 -22.41 19.09 -1.03
C GLN A 94 -21.21 19.73 -1.74
N ILE A 95 -20.31 18.90 -2.30
CA ILE A 95 -19.22 19.38 -3.14
C ILE A 95 -19.80 20.09 -4.36
N LEU A 96 -20.74 19.44 -5.06
CA LEU A 96 -21.34 20.00 -6.27
C LEU A 96 -22.07 21.31 -6.01
N GLU A 97 -22.80 21.44 -4.91
CA GLU A 97 -23.44 22.69 -4.49
C GLU A 97 -22.42 23.78 -4.18
N THR A 98 -21.34 23.44 -3.45
CA THR A 98 -20.26 24.38 -3.13
C THR A 98 -19.58 24.89 -4.39
N LEU A 99 -19.33 23.96 -5.31
CA LEU A 99 -18.76 24.24 -6.62
C LEU A 99 -19.71 25.15 -7.43
N ARG A 100 -20.98 24.78 -7.58
CA ARG A 100 -21.98 25.64 -8.28
C ARG A 100 -22.15 27.01 -7.63
N GLY A 101 -21.90 27.13 -6.33
CA GLY A 101 -21.83 28.38 -5.59
C GLY A 101 -20.54 29.20 -5.82
N ARG A 102 -19.71 28.82 -6.78
CA ARG A 102 -18.41 29.45 -7.13
C ARG A 102 -17.41 29.46 -5.97
N LYS A 103 -17.44 28.43 -5.11
CA LYS A 103 -16.49 28.26 -4.00
C LYS A 103 -15.58 27.07 -4.27
N SER A 104 -14.33 27.19 -3.86
CA SER A 104 -13.37 26.08 -3.92
C SER A 104 -13.61 25.07 -2.81
N VAL A 105 -13.22 23.82 -3.06
CA VAL A 105 -13.33 22.69 -2.14
C VAL A 105 -11.96 22.01 -2.04
N HIS A 106 -11.58 21.57 -0.84
CA HIS A 106 -10.38 20.76 -0.66
C HIS A 106 -10.78 19.39 -0.09
N VAL A 107 -10.29 18.31 -0.71
CA VAL A 107 -10.51 16.93 -0.30
C VAL A 107 -9.20 16.18 -0.38
N GLU A 108 -8.74 15.59 0.73
CA GLU A 108 -7.53 14.74 0.76
C GLU A 108 -6.32 15.36 0.00
N GLY A 109 -6.07 16.66 0.24
CA GLY A 109 -4.96 17.40 -0.39
C GLY A 109 -5.19 17.84 -1.83
N HIS A 110 -6.31 17.50 -2.45
CA HIS A 110 -6.73 17.96 -3.77
C HIS A 110 -7.64 19.17 -3.64
N GLY A 111 -7.33 20.24 -4.40
CA GLY A 111 -8.11 21.47 -4.43
C GLY A 111 -8.91 21.60 -5.73
N LEU A 112 -10.24 21.61 -5.63
CA LEU A 112 -11.15 21.90 -6.74
C LEU A 112 -11.52 23.39 -6.72
N TYR A 113 -11.34 24.09 -7.84
CA TYR A 113 -11.67 25.50 -7.98
C TYR A 113 -12.13 25.86 -9.39
N PHE A 114 -12.58 27.11 -9.53
CA PHE A 114 -13.08 27.66 -10.79
C PHE A 114 -12.06 28.56 -11.43
N GLU A 115 -11.97 28.43 -12.75
CA GLU A 115 -11.46 29.49 -13.61
C GLU A 115 -12.45 29.65 -14.77
N GLU A 116 -12.99 30.87 -14.90
CA GLU A 116 -14.11 31.17 -15.81
C GLU A 116 -15.27 30.19 -15.61
N ASP A 117 -15.65 29.41 -16.61
CA ASP A 117 -16.73 28.41 -16.54
C ASP A 117 -16.24 26.96 -16.41
N TYR A 118 -14.96 26.77 -16.09
CA TYR A 118 -14.34 25.47 -15.95
C TYR A 118 -13.95 25.17 -14.51
N ILE A 119 -13.92 23.88 -14.19
CA ILE A 119 -13.45 23.34 -12.91
C ILE A 119 -12.09 22.74 -13.12
N TYR A 120 -11.16 23.18 -12.29
CA TYR A 120 -9.79 22.67 -12.24
C TYR A 120 -9.56 21.95 -10.91
N CYS A 121 -8.74 20.91 -10.95
CA CYS A 121 -8.22 20.24 -9.78
C CYS A 121 -6.72 20.47 -9.71
N VAL A 122 -6.23 20.93 -8.56
CA VAL A 122 -4.82 20.91 -8.22
C VAL A 122 -4.57 19.75 -7.26
N ASN A 123 -3.71 18.83 -7.68
CA ASN A 123 -3.30 17.71 -6.84
C ASN A 123 -2.32 18.16 -5.72
N PRO A 124 -1.96 17.29 -4.76
CA PRO A 124 -1.05 17.63 -3.67
C PRO A 124 0.36 18.10 -4.11
N TYR A 125 0.73 17.85 -5.37
CA TYR A 125 2.00 18.27 -5.95
C TYR A 125 1.93 19.63 -6.65
N GLY A 126 0.76 20.29 -6.65
CA GLY A 126 0.56 21.56 -7.32
C GLY A 126 0.32 21.42 -8.83
N ILE A 127 0.07 20.21 -9.34
CA ILE A 127 -0.22 20.00 -10.76
C ILE A 127 -1.72 20.20 -10.99
N GLU A 128 -2.03 21.08 -11.94
CA GLU A 128 -3.38 21.47 -12.31
C GLU A 128 -3.92 20.62 -13.47
N LEU A 129 -5.20 20.26 -13.37
CA LEU A 129 -5.93 19.45 -14.36
C LEU A 129 -7.30 20.05 -14.61
N LEU A 130 -7.66 20.19 -15.89
CA LEU A 130 -9.03 20.49 -16.29
C LEU A 130 -9.93 19.27 -16.00
N VAL A 131 -10.92 19.45 -15.14
CA VAL A 131 -11.89 18.41 -14.78
C VAL A 131 -13.03 18.39 -15.78
N SER A 132 -13.77 19.50 -15.85
CA SER A 132 -14.94 19.64 -16.71
C SER A 132 -15.38 21.10 -16.79
N HIS A 133 -16.36 21.37 -17.66
CA HIS A 133 -17.14 22.59 -17.60
C HIS A 133 -18.16 22.52 -16.45
N VAL A 134 -18.39 23.63 -15.73
CA VAL A 134 -19.22 23.66 -14.50
C VAL A 134 -20.64 23.14 -14.68
N GLN A 135 -21.22 23.33 -15.88
CA GLN A 135 -22.58 22.86 -16.17
C GLN A 135 -22.65 21.36 -16.48
N ASP A 136 -21.53 20.77 -16.89
CA ASP A 136 -21.45 19.36 -17.29
C ASP A 136 -21.07 18.46 -16.10
N LEU A 137 -20.61 19.05 -14.99
CA LEU A 137 -20.27 18.32 -13.78
C LEU A 137 -21.52 17.72 -13.11
N THR A 138 -21.52 16.40 -12.96
CA THR A 138 -22.59 15.62 -12.34
C THR A 138 -22.21 15.13 -10.94
N PRO A 139 -23.18 14.71 -10.11
CA PRO A 139 -22.89 14.03 -8.85
C PRO A 139 -22.06 12.75 -9.04
N ASP A 140 -22.25 12.03 -10.15
CA ASP A 140 -21.53 10.77 -10.43
C ASP A 140 -20.04 11.03 -10.69
N ASP A 141 -19.69 12.16 -11.33
CA ASP A 141 -18.29 12.55 -11.53
C ASP A 141 -17.59 12.84 -10.19
N ILE A 142 -18.29 13.49 -9.27
CA ILE A 142 -17.79 13.78 -7.92
C ILE A 142 -17.72 12.49 -7.08
N GLU A 143 -18.69 11.60 -7.22
CA GLU A 143 -18.67 10.29 -6.58
C GLU A 143 -17.43 9.47 -7.02
N HIS A 144 -17.09 9.50 -8.31
CA HIS A 144 -15.88 8.86 -8.81
C HIS A 144 -14.61 9.48 -8.20
N PHE A 145 -14.50 10.80 -8.21
CA PHE A 145 -13.39 11.52 -7.56
C PHE A 145 -13.26 11.16 -6.07
N LEU A 146 -14.36 11.15 -5.31
CA LEU A 146 -14.36 10.82 -3.89
C LEU A 146 -14.01 9.34 -3.63
N ALA A 147 -14.42 8.43 -4.52
CA ALA A 147 -14.04 7.03 -4.43
C ALA A 147 -12.51 6.85 -4.58
N ASP A 148 -11.88 7.57 -5.52
CA ASP A 148 -10.43 7.55 -5.72
C ASP A 148 -9.71 8.11 -4.48
N MET A 149 -10.19 9.23 -3.93
CA MET A 149 -9.66 9.82 -2.69
C MET A 149 -9.78 8.86 -1.50
N ALA A 150 -10.92 8.21 -1.34
CA ALA A 150 -11.14 7.24 -0.27
C ALA A 150 -10.19 6.03 -0.38
N LEU A 151 -9.85 5.62 -1.60
CA LEU A 151 -8.93 4.51 -1.88
C LEU A 151 -7.46 4.92 -1.81
N GLY A 152 -7.16 6.21 -1.58
CA GLY A 152 -5.81 6.76 -1.59
C GLY A 152 -5.17 6.72 -2.97
N GLU A 153 -5.98 6.75 -4.04
CA GLU A 153 -5.50 6.82 -5.41
C GLU A 153 -5.20 8.27 -5.77
N GLU A 154 -4.02 8.49 -6.35
CA GLU A 154 -3.62 9.84 -6.77
C GLU A 154 -4.39 10.23 -8.03
N TRP A 155 -5.18 11.30 -7.93
CA TRP A 155 -6.00 11.77 -9.03
C TRP A 155 -5.19 12.76 -9.88
N GLY A 156 -4.60 12.25 -10.96
CA GLY A 156 -3.81 13.05 -11.90
C GLY A 156 -2.36 12.58 -12.11
N PRO A 157 -1.53 13.39 -12.79
CA PRO A 157 -0.14 13.06 -13.05
C PRO A 157 0.71 13.14 -11.78
N VAL A 158 1.63 12.19 -11.66
CA VAL A 158 2.57 12.06 -10.55
C VAL A 158 3.97 12.43 -11.06
N PRO A 159 4.71 13.33 -10.39
CA PRO A 159 6.10 13.60 -10.76
C PRO A 159 6.97 12.34 -10.61
N HIS A 160 7.78 12.04 -11.63
CA HIS A 160 8.80 10.97 -11.62
C HIS A 160 10.22 11.53 -11.42
#